data_AF-A0A8R1TUZ5-F1
#
_entry.id   AF-A0A8R1TUZ5-F1
#
_cell.length_a   1.000
_cell.length_b   1.000
_cell.length_c   1.000
_cell.angle_alpha   90.00
_cell.angle_beta   90.00
_cell.angle_gamma   90.00
#
_symmetry.space_group_name_H-M   'P 1'
#
loop_
_entity.id
_entity.type
_entity.pdbx_description
1 polymer ?
#
loop_
_entity_poly.entity_id
_entity_poly.type
_entity_poly.pdbx_seq_one_letter_code
_entity_poly.pdbx_strand_id
1 'polypeptide(L)' 'MWYEQIYSSVITVACVAVTMFTMLPVNLIETGHKHRRYMHSYMIFQNKRDWNLTGNMYKVQGLESIPSESSSSQ' A
#
# COMPACT_ATOMS: atom_id res chain seq x y z
N MET A 1 -10.34 -31.04 -30.31
CA MET A 1 -10.16 -30.01 -31.38
C MET A 1 -9.61 -28.71 -30.78
N TRP A 2 -9.26 -27.70 -31.58
CA TRP A 2 -8.67 -26.45 -31.09
C TRP A 2 -9.49 -25.74 -29.99
N TYR A 3 -10.82 -25.89 -30.00
CA TYR A 3 -11.70 -25.31 -28.97
C TYR A 3 -11.45 -25.85 -27.56
N GLU A 4 -10.88 -27.05 -27.40
CA GLU A 4 -10.56 -27.60 -26.08
C GLU A 4 -9.49 -26.76 -25.36
N GLN A 5 -8.64 -26.05 -26.13
CA GLN A 5 -7.66 -25.13 -25.57
C GLN A 5 -8.31 -23.90 -24.90
N ILE A 6 -9.56 -23.57 -25.24
CA ILE A 6 -10.29 -22.45 -24.63
C ILE A 6 -10.54 -22.73 -23.13
N TYR A 7 -10.81 -23.97 -22.75
CA TYR A 7 -11.00 -24.31 -21.33
C TYR A 7 -9.72 -24.07 -20.52
N SER A 8 -8.58 -24.51 -21.06
CA SER A 8 -7.28 -24.29 -20.42
C SER A 8 -6.96 -22.79 -20.33
N SER A 9 -7.19 -22.03 -21.40
CA SER A 9 -6.90 -20.59 -21.41
C SER A 9 -7.78 -19.82 -20.41
N VAL A 10 -9.07 -20.15 -20.31
CA VAL A 10 -9.98 -19.54 -19.33
C VAL A 10 -9.50 -19.80 -17.91
N ILE A 11 -9.09 -21.03 -17.59
CA ILE A 11 -8.55 -21.36 -16.26
C ILE A 11 -7.28 -20.57 -15.98
N THR A 12 -6.36 -20.46 -16.94
CA THR A 12 -5.14 -19.68 -16.77
C THR A 12 -5.44 -18.20 -16.51
N VAL A 13 -6.32 -17.59 -17.30
CA VAL A 13 -6.72 -16.19 -17.12
C VAL A 13 -7.42 -16.00 -15.77
N ALA A 14 -8.29 -16.91 -15.37
CA ALA A 14 -8.97 -16.85 -14.07
C ALA A 14 -7.97 -16.90 -12.91
N CYS A 15 -6.98 -17.79 -12.95
CA CYS A 15 -5.94 -17.88 -11.92
C CYS A 15 -5.12 -16.58 -11.81
N VAL A 16 -4.72 -16.00 -12.94
CA VAL A 16 -3.98 -14.72 -12.95
C VAL A 16 -4.86 -13.58 -12.45
N ALA A 17 -6.13 -13.54 -12.85
CA ALA A 17 -7.07 -12.52 -12.37
C ALA A 17 -7.25 -12.61 -10.84
N VAL A 18 -7.43 -13.83 -10.30
CA VAL A 18 -7.57 -14.03 -8.85
C VAL A 18 -6.35 -13.51 -8.11
N THR A 19 -5.13 -13.83 -8.54
CA THR A 19 -3.93 -13.32 -7.85
C THR A 19 -3.81 -11.80 -7.96
N MET A 20 -4.17 -11.18 -9.09
CA MET A 20 -4.15 -9.72 -9.22
C MET A 20 -5.20 -9.03 -8.33
N PHE A 21 -6.43 -9.55 -8.30
CA PHE A 21 -7.52 -8.93 -7.55
C PHE A 21 -7.43 -9.17 -6.04
N THR A 22 -6.83 -10.29 -5.60
CA THR A 22 -6.63 -10.57 -4.17
C THR A 22 -5.57 -9.68 -3.52
N MET A 23 -4.63 -9.12 -4.28
CA MET A 23 -3.61 -8.21 -3.71
C MET A 23 -4.20 -6.89 -3.19
N LEU A 24 -5.32 -6.41 -3.75
CA LEU A 24 -6.00 -5.20 -3.27
C LEU A 24 -6.53 -5.33 -1.83
N PRO A 25 -7.37 -6.32 -1.48
CA PRO A 25 -7.82 -6.51 -0.11
C PRO A 25 -6.66 -6.86 0.82
N VAL A 26 -5.66 -7.64 0.37
CA VAL A 26 -4.46 -7.93 1.18
C VAL A 26 -3.72 -6.64 1.55
N ASN A 27 -3.46 -5.75 0.60
CA ASN A 27 -2.78 -4.48 0.87
C ASN A 27 -3.58 -3.57 1.82
N LEU A 28 -4.92 -3.54 1.67
CA LEU A 28 -5.78 -2.79 2.57
C LEU A 28 -5.74 -3.33 4.00
N ILE A 29 -5.71 -4.65 4.18
CA ILE A 29 -5.63 -5.29 5.49
C ILE A 29 -4.26 -5.03 6.14
N GLU A 30 -3.17 -5.20 5.38
CA GLU A 30 -1.81 -5.05 5.92
C GLU A 30 -1.40 -3.60 6.19
N THR A 31 -1.77 -2.68 5.30
CA THR A 31 -1.21 -1.31 5.29
C THR A 31 -2.26 -0.23 5.52
N GLY A 32 -3.55 -0.59 5.48
CA GLY A 32 -4.66 0.37 5.46
C GLY A 32 -4.82 1.10 4.11
N HIS A 33 -4.01 0.79 3.10
CA HIS A 33 -3.98 1.51 1.83
C HIS A 33 -4.16 0.57 0.64
N LYS A 34 -4.83 1.08 -0.42
CA LYS A 34 -5.05 0.31 -1.67
C LYS A 34 -3.75 -0.02 -2.40
N HIS A 35 -2.76 0.87 -2.31
CA HIS A 35 -1.50 0.76 -3.03
C HIS A 35 -0.32 0.82 -2.05
N ARG A 36 0.66 -0.05 -2.28
CA ARG A 36 1.94 -0.01 -1.56
C ARG A 36 2.78 1.15 -2.07
N ARG A 37 3.61 1.72 -1.20
CA ARG A 37 4.49 2.85 -1.56
C ARG A 37 5.64 2.36 -2.45
N TYR A 38 5.99 3.19 -3.42
CA TYR A 38 7.18 2.97 -4.25
C TYR A 38 8.46 3.22 -3.42
N MET A 39 9.47 2.36 -3.57
CA MET A 39 10.67 2.35 -2.72
C MET A 39 11.94 2.67 -3.50
N HIS A 40 11.89 3.69 -4.35
CA HIS A 40 13.07 4.07 -5.13
C HIS A 40 13.94 5.09 -4.39
N SER A 41 15.23 4.81 -4.29
CA SER A 41 16.30 5.69 -3.78
C SER A 41 15.86 6.64 -2.66
N TYR A 42 15.55 7.90 -2.98
CA TYR A 42 15.14 8.91 -2.00
C TYR A 42 13.86 8.55 -1.21
N MET A 43 12.94 7.79 -1.78
CA MET A 43 11.71 7.35 -1.10
C MET A 43 12.01 6.41 0.07
N ILE A 44 13.11 5.65 0.07
CA ILE A 44 13.48 4.78 1.19
C ILE A 44 13.75 5.63 2.43
N PHE A 45 14.49 6.73 2.28
CA PHE A 45 14.79 7.64 3.38
C PHE A 45 13.54 8.31 3.93
N GLN A 46 12.61 8.72 3.06
CA GLN A 46 11.33 9.28 3.50
C GLN A 46 10.47 8.26 4.25
N ASN A 47 10.40 7.01 3.79
CA ASN A 47 9.67 5.97 4.51
C ASN A 47 10.31 5.64 5.86
N LYS A 48 11.65 5.68 5.94
CA LYS A 48 12.33 5.50 7.23
C LYS A 48 12.06 6.67 8.19
N ARG A 49 12.03 7.91 7.67
CA ARG A 49 11.61 9.09 8.45
C ARG A 49 10.20 8.90 8.99
N ASP A 50 9.24 8.54 8.14
CA ASP A 50 7.85 8.34 8.55
C ASP A 50 7.71 7.23 9.59
N TRP A 51 8.45 6.12 9.42
CA TRP A 51 8.54 5.04 10.42
C TRP A 51 9.07 5.54 11.77
N ASN A 52 10.13 6.34 11.77
CA ASN A 52 10.72 6.87 13.00
C ASN A 52 9.77 7.86 13.71
N LEU A 53 8.96 8.61 12.96
CA LEU A 53 8.03 9.61 13.52
C LEU A 53 6.73 8.98 14.05
N THR A 54 6.25 7.89 13.45
CA THR A 54 4.89 7.37 13.69
C THR A 54 4.83 5.92 14.15
N GLY A 55 5.95 5.18 14.06
CA GLY A 55 5.97 3.72 14.19
C GLY A 55 5.30 2.98 13.02
N ASN A 56 4.73 3.70 12.06
CA ASN A 56 4.09 3.15 10.88
C ASN A 56 4.26 4.10 9.69
N MET A 57 5.30 3.85 8.88
CA MET A 57 5.00 3.48 7.51
C MET A 57 3.99 4.36 6.78
N TYR A 58 2.76 3.88 6.82
CA TYR A 58 1.62 4.34 6.06
C TYR A 58 0.77 5.38 6.80
N LYS A 59 1.06 5.68 8.07
CA LYS A 59 0.34 6.70 8.84
C LYS A 59 0.76 8.09 8.36
N VAL A 60 -0.19 8.82 7.77
CA VAL A 60 0.01 10.21 7.34
C VAL A 60 -0.15 11.13 8.55
N GLN A 61 0.80 12.03 8.74
CA GLN A 61 0.75 13.13 9.73
C GLN A 61 0.53 14.43 8.95
N GLY A 62 -0.59 15.12 9.18
CA GLY A 62 -0.86 16.42 8.60
C GLY A 62 -0.39 17.57 9.50
N LEU A 63 -0.95 18.75 9.29
CA LEU A 63 -0.60 19.96 10.05
C LEU A 63 -1.09 19.89 11.51
N GLU A 64 -2.09 19.06 11.78
CA GLU A 64 -2.66 18.81 13.11
C GLU A 64 -1.65 18.21 14.10
N SER A 65 -0.56 17.61 13.61
CA SER A 65 0.49 17.06 14.48
C SER A 65 1.47 18.12 14.99
N ILE A 66 1.40 19.35 14.46
CA ILE A 66 2.30 20.44 14.83
C ILE A 66 1.67 21.18 16.02
N PRO A 67 2.34 21.30 17.17
CA PRO A 67 1.83 22.07 18.31
C PRO A 67 1.55 23.52 17.89
N SER A 68 0.37 24.05 18.19
CA SER A 68 0.07 25.46 17.99
C SER A 68 0.87 26.31 18.97
N GLU A 69 1.35 27.48 18.55
CA GLU A 69 2.16 28.42 19.40
C GLU A 69 1.47 28.77 20.74
N SER A 70 0.15 28.62 20.82
CA SER A 70 -0.60 28.79 22.07
C SER A 70 -0.25 27.78 23.16
N SER A 71 0.33 26.63 22.80
CA SER A 71 0.67 25.55 23.74
C SER A 71 2.11 25.60 24.27
N SER A 72 2.99 26.39 23.65
CA SER A 72 4.38 26.58 24.09
C SER A 72 4.57 27.74 25.09
N SER A 73 3.48 28.40 25.49
CA SER A 73 3.48 29.59 26.35
C SER A 73 2.99 29.35 27.78
N GLN A 74 2.86 28.09 28.22
CA GLN A 74 2.49 27.73 29.60
C GLN A 74 3.63 27.02 30.33
#